data_AF-A0A3N1NPB5-F1
#
_entry.id   AF-A0A3N1NPB5-F1
#
_cell.length_a   1.000
_cell.length_b   1.000
_cell.length_c   1.000
_cell.angle_alpha   90.00
_cell.angle_beta   90.00
_cell.angle_gamma   90.00
#
_symmetry.space_group_name_H-M   'P 1'
#
loop_
_entity.id
_entity.type
_entity.pdbx_description
1 polymer ?
#
loop_
_entity_poly.entity_id
_entity_poly.type
_entity_poly.pdbx_seq_one_letter_code
_entity_poly.pdbx_strand_id
1 'polypeptide(L)'
;MRTSSRMPRVIASALAAVGILSAVTACSGTGDDKPKPTPTSSASAKVDLEKGFSTPPADIEKAQAECVDGKVVIDQSNKEVTVGDCASVEITASNAVIHLGNVEKLVMTGTINDVAAKKVGSVQVTGNANRVTTDGKPKISDKGTDNLFVTR
;
A
#
# COMPACT_ATOMS: atom_id res chain seq x y z
N MET A 1 -51.67 21.86 -10.73
CA MET A 1 -52.69 21.75 -9.68
C MET A 1 -52.60 20.38 -9.03
N ARG A 2 -52.70 20.34 -7.69
CA ARG A 2 -52.77 19.17 -6.76
C ARG A 2 -51.41 18.53 -6.40
N THR A 3 -50.78 18.91 -5.27
CA THR A 3 -50.95 18.39 -3.87
C THR A 3 -50.70 16.88 -3.79
N SER A 4 -49.93 16.28 -2.87
CA SER A 4 -49.67 16.60 -1.46
C SER A 4 -48.57 15.68 -0.88
N SER A 5 -47.78 16.25 0.02
CA SER A 5 -47.13 15.74 1.25
C SER A 5 -47.23 14.26 1.67
N ARG A 6 -46.12 13.74 2.26
CA ARG A 6 -45.98 13.27 3.67
C ARG A 6 -44.68 12.45 3.92
N MET A 7 -43.79 12.97 4.78
CA MET A 7 -42.99 12.13 5.73
C MET A 7 -43.95 11.65 6.86
N PRO A 8 -43.58 10.78 7.84
CA PRO A 8 -42.32 10.07 8.14
C PRO A 8 -42.52 8.55 8.40
N ARG A 9 -41.45 7.79 8.65
CA ARG A 9 -41.53 6.63 9.58
C ARG A 9 -40.15 6.22 10.11
N VAL A 10 -39.98 6.50 11.41
CA VAL A 10 -38.96 5.94 12.29
C VAL A 10 -39.30 4.46 12.52
N ILE A 11 -38.33 3.58 12.40
CA ILE A 11 -38.35 2.27 13.06
C ILE A 11 -37.01 2.10 13.76
N ALA A 12 -37.05 2.29 15.07
CA ALA A 12 -36.03 1.83 16.00
C ALA A 12 -36.12 0.30 16.13
N SER A 13 -34.98 -0.37 16.21
CA SER A 13 -34.89 -1.74 16.71
C SER A 13 -33.57 -1.86 17.47
N ALA A 14 -33.68 -1.66 18.78
CA ALA A 14 -32.69 -2.10 19.75
C ALA A 14 -32.99 -3.57 20.09
N LEU A 15 -31.96 -4.42 20.16
CA LEU A 15 -31.94 -5.61 21.01
C LEU A 15 -30.50 -6.08 21.21
N ALA A 16 -30.21 -6.34 22.48
CA ALA A 16 -28.90 -6.58 23.08
C ALA A 16 -28.47 -8.06 22.99
N ALA A 17 -27.17 -8.33 23.17
CA ALA A 17 -26.71 -9.52 23.90
C ALA A 17 -25.25 -9.39 24.34
N VAL A 18 -25.04 -9.77 25.60
CA VAL A 18 -23.81 -9.77 26.41
C VAL A 18 -23.08 -11.11 26.27
N GLY A 19 -21.74 -11.10 26.39
CA GLY A 19 -20.90 -12.28 26.66
C GLY A 19 -19.70 -12.38 25.71
N ILE A 20 -18.46 -12.71 26.11
CA ILE A 20 -17.94 -13.43 27.28
C ILE A 20 -16.53 -12.88 27.58
N LEU A 21 -16.24 -12.61 28.86
CA LEU A 21 -14.90 -12.31 29.37
C LEU A 21 -14.02 -13.56 29.31
N SER A 22 -12.97 -13.53 28.49
CA SER A 22 -11.89 -14.53 28.55
C SER A 22 -10.95 -14.14 29.69
N ALA A 23 -11.02 -14.89 30.80
CA ALA A 23 -10.07 -14.77 31.89
C ALA A 23 -8.67 -15.18 31.41
N VAL A 24 -7.74 -14.22 31.32
CA VAL A 24 -6.32 -14.53 31.20
C VAL A 24 -5.81 -14.82 32.59
N THR A 25 -5.51 -16.09 32.83
CA THR A 25 -4.86 -16.57 34.05
C THR A 25 -3.53 -15.85 34.24
N ALA A 26 -3.48 -15.04 35.30
CA ALA A 26 -2.26 -14.48 35.84
C ALA A 26 -1.38 -15.61 36.38
N CYS A 27 -0.26 -15.89 35.71
CA CYS A 27 0.79 -16.74 36.25
C CYS A 27 1.78 -15.83 37.03
N SER A 28 1.48 -15.63 38.32
CA SER A 28 2.41 -15.00 39.26
C SER A 28 3.47 -16.01 39.66
N GLY A 29 4.64 -15.94 39.02
CA GLY A 29 5.86 -16.61 39.48
C GLY A 29 6.74 -15.60 40.22
N THR A 30 6.68 -15.60 41.55
CA THR A 30 7.68 -14.96 42.42
C THR A 30 8.89 -15.89 42.51
N GLY A 31 10.08 -15.39 42.19
CA GLY A 31 11.34 -16.09 42.50
C GLY A 31 12.54 -15.65 41.67
N ASP A 32 13.36 -14.79 42.29
CA ASP A 32 14.81 -14.68 42.19
C ASP A 32 15.48 -13.83 41.07
N ASP A 33 15.99 -12.68 41.54
CA ASP A 33 16.99 -11.83 40.92
C ASP A 33 18.25 -12.60 40.45
N LYS A 34 18.47 -12.61 39.12
CA LYS A 34 19.82 -12.62 38.52
C LYS A 34 19.83 -11.76 37.25
N PRO A 35 20.90 -11.00 36.98
CA PRO A 35 20.97 -10.14 35.80
C PRO A 35 21.08 -11.01 34.56
N LYS A 36 19.97 -11.12 33.82
CA LYS A 36 19.91 -11.75 32.51
C LYS A 36 20.61 -10.83 31.50
N PRO A 37 21.54 -11.31 30.67
CA PRO A 37 22.20 -10.49 29.66
C PRO A 37 21.14 -9.91 28.72
N THR A 38 21.16 -8.59 28.55
CA THR A 38 20.37 -7.87 27.56
C THR A 38 20.74 -8.41 26.18
N PRO A 39 19.84 -9.07 25.43
CA PRO A 39 20.09 -9.27 24.02
C PRO A 39 19.87 -7.91 23.33
N THR A 40 20.96 -7.16 23.18
CA THR A 40 21.05 -6.15 22.13
C THR A 40 21.02 -6.90 20.81
N SER A 41 19.81 -7.14 20.28
CA SER A 41 19.64 -7.47 18.87
C SER A 41 19.80 -6.20 18.04
N SER A 42 21.02 -5.67 18.00
CA SER A 42 21.45 -4.84 16.88
C SER A 42 21.68 -5.76 15.69
N ALA A 43 20.58 -6.22 15.10
CA ALA A 43 20.60 -6.79 13.76
C ALA A 43 20.70 -5.63 12.77
N SER A 44 21.90 -5.07 12.61
CA SER A 44 22.23 -4.32 11.40
C SER A 44 22.27 -5.32 10.26
N ALA A 45 21.11 -5.60 9.67
CA ALA A 45 21.02 -6.26 8.39
C ALA A 45 21.68 -5.32 7.37
N LYS A 46 22.92 -5.61 7.00
CA LYS A 46 23.53 -5.05 5.80
C LYS A 46 22.68 -5.54 4.64
N VAL A 47 21.92 -4.63 4.04
CA VAL A 47 21.21 -4.91 2.80
C VAL A 47 22.29 -5.03 1.72
N ASP A 48 22.59 -6.26 1.31
CA ASP A 48 23.31 -6.51 0.06
C ASP A 48 22.50 -5.91 -1.09
N LEU A 49 22.88 -4.70 -1.49
CA LEU A 49 22.29 -3.93 -2.59
C LEU A 49 22.48 -4.60 -3.97
N GLU A 50 23.14 -5.76 -4.03
CA GLU A 50 23.46 -6.48 -5.27
C GLU A 50 22.50 -7.64 -5.58
N LYS A 51 21.59 -8.01 -4.67
CA LYS A 51 20.50 -8.92 -5.00
C LYS A 51 19.30 -8.11 -5.44
N GLY A 52 19.11 -8.07 -6.76
CA GLY A 52 17.98 -7.46 -7.43
C GLY A 52 16.67 -7.69 -6.67
N PHE A 53 15.92 -6.61 -6.55
CA PHE A 53 14.52 -6.59 -6.15
C PHE A 53 13.78 -7.73 -6.85
N SER A 54 13.00 -8.49 -6.07
CA SER A 54 12.33 -9.73 -6.45
C SER A 54 11.99 -9.77 -7.94
N THR A 55 12.68 -10.62 -8.70
CA THR A 55 12.19 -11.02 -10.02
C THR A 55 10.78 -11.57 -9.81
N PRO A 56 9.74 -10.97 -10.42
CA PRO A 56 8.39 -11.50 -10.31
C PRO A 56 8.40 -12.97 -10.75
N PRO A 57 7.57 -13.84 -10.13
CA PRO A 57 7.35 -15.20 -10.61
C PRO A 57 7.18 -15.21 -12.13
N ALA A 58 7.79 -16.19 -12.80
CA ALA A 58 7.77 -16.28 -14.26
C ALA A 58 6.34 -16.36 -14.87
N ASP A 59 5.33 -16.62 -14.03
CA ASP A 59 3.94 -16.85 -14.41
C ASP A 59 2.99 -15.67 -14.12
N ILE A 60 3.49 -14.48 -13.74
CA ILE A 60 2.61 -13.30 -13.63
C ILE A 60 2.20 -12.83 -15.03
N GLU A 61 0.89 -12.71 -15.26
CA GLU A 61 0.36 -12.24 -16.53
C GLU A 61 0.84 -10.80 -16.81
N LYS A 62 1.41 -10.60 -17.99
CA LYS A 62 1.98 -9.32 -18.42
C LYS A 62 0.97 -8.53 -19.23
N ALA A 63 0.87 -7.25 -18.91
CA ALA A 63 0.03 -6.29 -19.63
C ALA A 63 0.84 -5.05 -20.00
N GLN A 64 0.44 -4.40 -21.09
CA GLN A 64 0.91 -3.08 -21.47
C GLN A 64 -0.28 -2.13 -21.36
N ALA A 65 -0.07 -0.99 -20.71
CA ALA A 65 -1.06 0.07 -20.68
C ALA A 65 -0.49 1.30 -21.39
N GLU A 66 -1.31 1.91 -22.23
CA GLU A 66 -0.91 3.05 -23.04
C GLU A 66 -1.21 4.36 -22.30
N CYS A 67 -0.26 5.29 -22.35
CA CYS A 67 -0.50 6.65 -21.88
C CYS A 67 -1.18 7.44 -23.00
N VAL A 68 -2.49 7.67 -22.85
CA VAL A 68 -3.31 8.41 -23.82
C VAL A 68 -3.56 9.80 -23.27
N ASP A 69 -3.31 10.83 -24.08
CA ASP A 69 -3.47 12.24 -23.68
C ASP A 69 -2.70 12.61 -22.39
N GLY A 70 -1.54 11.98 -22.18
CA GLY A 70 -0.69 12.20 -21.02
C GLY A 70 -1.23 11.58 -19.72
N LYS A 71 -2.24 10.71 -19.79
CA LYS A 71 -2.82 10.05 -18.62
C LYS A 71 -2.96 8.55 -18.83
N VAL A 72 -2.87 7.80 -17.74
CA VAL A 72 -3.18 6.36 -17.71
C VAL A 72 -3.70 5.96 -16.33
N VAL A 73 -4.68 5.06 -16.33
CA VAL A 73 -5.20 4.41 -15.11
C VAL A 73 -4.82 2.94 -15.17
N ILE A 74 -4.13 2.47 -14.12
CA ILE A 74 -3.70 1.09 -13.96
C ILE A 74 -4.61 0.45 -12.91
N ASP A 75 -5.58 -0.36 -13.37
CA ASP A 75 -6.54 -1.08 -12.53
C ASP A 75 -6.30 -2.61 -12.55
N GLN A 76 -5.29 -3.07 -13.29
CA GLN A 76 -5.02 -4.49 -13.49
C GLN A 76 -4.28 -5.12 -12.28
N SER A 77 -5.06 -5.64 -11.35
CA SER A 77 -4.56 -6.31 -10.13
C SER A 77 -3.96 -7.70 -10.43
N ASN A 78 -2.98 -8.12 -9.64
CA ASN A 78 -2.27 -9.41 -9.81
C ASN A 78 -1.55 -9.57 -11.16
N LYS A 79 -1.16 -8.46 -11.80
CA LYS A 79 -0.46 -8.44 -13.09
C LYS A 79 0.84 -7.66 -13.03
N GLU A 80 1.69 -7.91 -14.02
CA GLU A 80 2.87 -7.09 -14.32
C GLU A 80 2.48 -6.11 -15.44
N VAL A 81 2.46 -4.81 -15.14
CA VAL A 81 2.02 -3.77 -16.07
C VAL A 81 3.18 -2.87 -16.46
N THR A 82 3.40 -2.68 -17.75
CA THR A 82 4.41 -1.73 -18.26
C THR A 82 3.73 -0.54 -18.94
N VAL A 83 4.20 0.66 -18.60
CA VAL A 83 3.77 1.94 -19.18
C VAL A 83 5.01 2.76 -19.54
N GLY A 84 4.97 3.41 -20.70
CA GLY A 84 6.00 4.36 -21.13
C GLY A 84 6.00 5.66 -20.33
N ASP A 85 6.59 6.71 -20.92
CA ASP A 85 6.56 8.06 -20.35
C ASP A 85 5.12 8.59 -20.32
N CYS A 86 4.72 9.20 -19.21
CA CYS A 86 3.34 9.67 -19.02
C CYS A 86 3.28 10.85 -18.06
N ALA A 87 2.46 11.88 -18.34
CA ALA A 87 2.38 13.02 -17.43
C ALA A 87 1.72 12.63 -16.09
N SER A 88 0.62 11.86 -16.14
CA SER A 88 -0.11 11.42 -14.94
C SER A 88 -0.42 9.94 -14.98
N VAL A 89 -0.03 9.23 -13.92
CA VAL A 89 -0.37 7.81 -13.70
C VAL A 89 -1.22 7.70 -12.45
N GLU A 90 -2.36 7.02 -12.56
CA GLU A 90 -3.19 6.64 -11.42
C GLU A 90 -3.19 5.12 -11.26
N ILE A 91 -2.84 4.63 -10.07
CA ILE A 91 -2.81 3.21 -9.75
C ILE A 91 -3.93 2.91 -8.75
N THR A 92 -4.93 2.18 -9.23
CA THR A 92 -6.03 1.64 -8.42
C THR A 92 -5.91 0.13 -8.21
N ALA A 93 -5.04 -0.53 -8.99
CA ALA A 93 -4.72 -1.95 -8.87
C ALA A 93 -4.20 -2.34 -7.48
N SER A 94 -4.33 -3.61 -7.13
CA SER A 94 -3.68 -4.18 -5.94
C SER A 94 -2.86 -5.42 -6.30
N ASN A 95 -1.79 -5.66 -5.53
CA ASN A 95 -0.87 -6.77 -5.76
C ASN A 95 -0.31 -6.79 -7.19
N ALA A 96 0.07 -5.63 -7.72
CA ALA A 96 0.62 -5.50 -9.07
C ALA A 96 2.11 -5.12 -9.05
N VAL A 97 2.84 -5.56 -10.07
CA VAL A 97 4.20 -5.10 -10.38
C VAL A 97 4.12 -4.12 -11.54
N ILE A 98 4.63 -2.91 -11.36
CA ILE A 98 4.36 -1.81 -12.29
C ILE A 98 5.68 -1.18 -12.72
N HIS A 99 5.93 -1.17 -14.03
CA HIS A 99 7.10 -0.55 -14.65
C HIS A 99 6.68 0.74 -15.37
N LEU A 100 7.25 1.87 -14.95
CA LEU A 100 6.93 3.19 -15.49
C LEU A 100 8.16 3.84 -16.13
N GLY A 101 7.92 4.62 -17.19
CA GLY A 101 8.91 5.54 -17.73
C GLY A 101 9.12 6.77 -16.85
N ASN A 102 9.27 7.94 -17.48
CA ASN A 102 9.22 9.23 -16.80
C ASN A 102 7.77 9.62 -16.48
N VAL A 103 7.51 9.97 -15.22
CA VAL A 103 6.18 10.35 -14.74
C VAL A 103 6.22 11.68 -13.99
N GLU A 104 5.37 12.64 -14.34
CA GLU A 104 5.32 13.91 -13.60
C GLU A 104 4.53 13.76 -12.29
N LYS A 105 3.40 13.07 -12.35
CA LYS A 105 2.51 12.83 -11.21
C LYS A 105 2.09 11.37 -11.13
N LEU A 106 2.41 10.73 -10.01
CA LEU A 106 1.93 9.40 -9.63
C LEU A 106 0.91 9.53 -8.50
N VAL A 107 -0.29 8.99 -8.71
CA VAL A 107 -1.34 8.85 -7.68
C VAL A 107 -1.60 7.38 -7.45
N MET A 108 -1.61 6.94 -6.19
CA MET A 108 -1.79 5.54 -5.84
C MET A 108 -2.78 5.37 -4.70
N THR A 109 -3.93 4.79 -5.03
CA THR A 109 -5.00 4.46 -4.08
C THR A 109 -5.06 2.96 -3.77
N GLY A 110 -4.48 2.14 -4.67
CA GLY A 110 -4.34 0.69 -4.51
C GLY A 110 -3.36 0.26 -3.42
N THR A 111 -3.26 -1.06 -3.21
CA THR A 111 -2.47 -1.65 -2.10
C THR A 111 -1.49 -2.73 -2.58
N ILE A 112 -0.38 -2.90 -1.85
CA ILE A 112 0.60 -3.97 -2.09
C ILE A 112 1.14 -3.93 -3.53
N ASN A 113 1.37 -2.74 -4.07
CA ASN A 113 1.97 -2.60 -5.40
C ASN A 113 3.48 -2.40 -5.30
N ASP A 114 4.25 -2.98 -6.22
CA ASP A 114 5.67 -2.68 -6.41
C ASP A 114 5.85 -1.87 -7.70
N VAL A 115 6.21 -0.60 -7.55
CA VAL A 115 6.35 0.35 -8.65
C VAL A 115 7.82 0.66 -8.89
N ALA A 116 8.31 0.37 -10.09
CA ALA A 116 9.65 0.76 -10.55
C ALA A 116 9.51 1.80 -11.68
N ALA A 117 9.94 3.03 -11.43
CA ALA A 117 9.82 4.14 -12.37
C ALA A 117 11.19 4.76 -12.68
N LYS A 118 11.46 5.13 -13.95
CA LYS A 118 12.71 5.86 -14.27
C LYS A 118 12.82 7.15 -13.46
N LYS A 119 11.82 8.02 -13.55
CA LYS A 119 11.78 9.27 -12.80
C LYS A 119 10.35 9.62 -12.43
N VAL A 120 10.14 10.08 -11.20
CA VAL A 120 8.85 10.60 -10.75
C VAL A 120 9.00 12.03 -10.22
N GLY A 121 8.14 12.95 -10.66
CA GLY A 121 8.11 14.33 -10.16
C GLY A 121 7.42 14.45 -8.79
N SER A 122 6.23 13.88 -8.66
CA SER A 122 5.47 13.85 -7.42
C SER A 122 4.74 12.52 -7.24
N VAL A 123 4.62 12.08 -6.00
CA VAL A 123 3.93 10.85 -5.60
C VAL A 123 2.89 11.17 -4.54
N GLN A 124 1.66 10.77 -4.75
CA GLN A 124 0.57 10.84 -3.78
C GLN A 124 0.05 9.43 -3.52
N VAL A 125 0.13 8.99 -2.26
CA VAL A 125 -0.32 7.64 -1.86
C VAL A 125 -1.38 7.77 -0.78
N THR A 126 -2.50 7.08 -0.96
CA THR A 126 -3.52 6.90 0.07
C THR A 126 -3.77 5.43 0.41
N GLY A 127 -3.29 4.51 -0.42
CA GLY A 127 -3.30 3.08 -0.13
C GLY A 127 -2.10 2.64 0.72
N ASN A 128 -2.06 1.36 1.07
CA ASN A 128 -1.12 0.80 2.04
C ASN A 128 -0.17 -0.22 1.41
N ALA A 129 0.96 -0.45 2.09
CA ALA A 129 1.93 -1.50 1.79
C ALA A 129 2.50 -1.43 0.36
N ASN A 130 2.54 -0.24 -0.25
CA ASN A 130 3.09 -0.04 -1.57
C ASN A 130 4.58 0.27 -1.51
N ARG A 131 5.34 -0.24 -2.46
CA ARG A 131 6.73 0.12 -2.70
C ARG A 131 6.81 0.98 -3.97
N VAL A 132 7.52 2.10 -3.89
CA VAL A 132 7.85 2.92 -5.05
C VAL A 132 9.36 3.10 -5.11
N THR A 133 9.97 2.67 -6.22
CA THR A 133 11.38 2.86 -6.50
C THR A 133 11.57 3.75 -7.72
N THR A 134 12.43 4.76 -7.63
CA THR A 134 12.71 5.67 -8.74
C THR A 134 14.14 6.20 -8.74
N ASP A 135 14.67 6.54 -9.92
CA ASP A 135 16.02 7.17 -10.04
C ASP A 135 15.95 8.70 -9.78
N GLY A 136 14.74 9.24 -9.56
CA GLY A 136 14.50 10.65 -9.22
C GLY A 136 14.35 10.91 -7.72
N LYS A 137 14.22 12.19 -7.36
CA LYS A 137 13.83 12.63 -6.00
C LYS A 137 12.41 13.24 -6.04
N PRO A 138 11.35 12.42 -5.92
CA PRO A 138 9.99 12.91 -6.00
C PRO A 138 9.58 13.71 -4.75
N LYS A 139 8.62 14.61 -4.91
CA LYS A 139 7.85 15.14 -3.78
C LYS A 139 6.84 14.09 -3.33
N ILE A 140 6.93 13.61 -2.11
CA ILE A 140 6.08 12.53 -1.58
C ILE A 140 5.02 13.10 -0.65
N SER A 141 3.77 12.71 -0.88
CA SER A 141 2.64 12.89 0.04
C SER A 141 2.02 11.52 0.30
N ASP A 142 2.34 10.93 1.43
CA ASP A 142 1.82 9.62 1.85
C ASP A 142 0.83 9.77 3.00
N LYS A 143 -0.35 9.17 2.83
CA LYS A 143 -1.43 9.10 3.83
C LYS A 143 -1.80 7.66 4.19
N GLY A 144 -1.09 6.67 3.63
CA GLY A 144 -1.28 5.26 3.94
C GLY A 144 -0.34 4.76 5.03
N THR A 145 -0.33 3.44 5.23
CA THR A 145 0.56 2.75 6.16
C THR A 145 1.48 1.79 5.42
N ASP A 146 2.67 1.55 5.99
CA ASP A 146 3.64 0.56 5.50
C ASP A 146 4.12 0.75 4.05
N ASN A 147 4.00 1.98 3.52
CA ASN A 147 4.55 2.32 2.23
C ASN A 147 6.07 2.55 2.32
N LEU A 148 6.78 2.22 1.24
CA LEU A 148 8.24 2.37 1.16
C LEU A 148 8.66 3.06 -0.12
N PHE A 149 9.39 4.16 0.02
CA PHE A 149 9.91 4.95 -1.09
C PHE A 149 11.43 4.81 -1.14
N VAL A 150 11.96 4.36 -2.28
CA VAL A 150 13.39 4.17 -2.50
C VAL A 150 13.84 5.01 -3.70
N THR A 151 14.92 5.77 -3.50
CA THR A 151 15.61 6.48 -4.58
C THR A 151 16.92 5.78 -4.90
N ARG A 152 17.23 5.55 -6.18
CA ARG A 152 18.50 4.95 -6.63
C ARG A 152 19.43 5.97 -7.28
#